data_AF-A0A8C0W0Q5-F1
#
_entry.id   AF-A0A8C0W0Q5-F1
#
_cell.length_a   1.000
_cell.length_b   1.000
_cell.length_c   1.000
_cell.angle_alpha   90.00
_cell.angle_beta   90.00
_cell.angle_gamma   90.00
#
_symmetry.space_group_name_H-M   'P 1'
#
loop_
_entity.id
_entity.type
_entity.pdbx_description
1 polymer ?
#
loop_
_entity_poly.entity_id
_entity_poly.type
_entity_poly.pdbx_seq_one_letter_code
_entity_poly.pdbx_strand_id
1 'polypeptide(L)'
;MPAVSTDTAVYLKSFPRMAAGVRMECQSKGRCPSSCPLCHVTSNPDTPAEPVLLEVTRAAPIYELVTNNQTQREATMSSLWCSGTGDVIEDWCRCDSTAFGADGLPTCAPLPQPVLRLSTVHEPSSTLVVLEWEHSEPPIGVQIVDYLIRQEKVTDRMDHSKVETGEHDHLLGQS
;
A
#
# COMPACT_ATOMS: atom_id res chain seq x y z
N MET A 1 31.72 -22.79 -53.01
CA MET A 1 31.87 -22.01 -51.78
C MET A 1 30.58 -22.14 -50.97
N PRO A 2 30.51 -23.01 -49.97
CA PRO A 2 29.35 -23.05 -49.07
C PRO A 2 29.57 -22.08 -47.92
N ALA A 3 28.64 -21.15 -47.72
CA ALA A 3 28.57 -20.31 -46.54
C ALA A 3 28.15 -21.19 -45.37
N VAL A 4 29.07 -21.43 -44.43
CA VAL A 4 28.78 -22.13 -43.17
C VAL A 4 28.04 -21.14 -42.27
N SER A 5 26.73 -21.34 -42.12
CA SER A 5 25.91 -20.67 -41.10
C SER A 5 26.41 -21.11 -39.74
N THR A 6 27.07 -20.21 -39.02
CA THR A 6 27.44 -20.44 -37.62
C THR A 6 26.25 -20.06 -36.76
N ASP A 7 25.43 -21.07 -36.42
CA ASP A 7 24.49 -20.98 -35.31
C ASP A 7 25.31 -20.68 -34.05
N THR A 8 25.35 -19.40 -33.69
CA THR A 8 25.97 -18.96 -32.44
C THR A 8 24.97 -19.28 -31.33
N ALA A 9 24.99 -20.53 -30.87
CA ALA A 9 24.33 -20.90 -29.63
C ALA A 9 24.96 -20.06 -28.51
N VAL A 10 24.21 -19.07 -28.00
CA VAL A 10 24.61 -18.32 -26.81
C VAL A 10 24.48 -19.26 -25.62
N TYR A 11 25.53 -20.03 -25.36
CA TYR A 11 25.67 -20.76 -24.10
C TYR A 11 25.90 -19.74 -22.99
N LEU A 12 24.89 -19.50 -22.16
CA LEU A 12 25.07 -18.85 -20.85
C LEU A 12 25.88 -19.80 -19.96
N LYS A 13 27.22 -19.81 -20.11
CA LYS A 13 28.14 -20.47 -19.19
C LYS A 13 27.91 -19.89 -17.79
N SER A 14 27.19 -20.61 -16.94
CA SER A 14 26.97 -20.22 -15.55
C SER A 14 27.11 -21.43 -14.63
N PHE A 15 28.16 -21.39 -13.82
CA PHE A 15 28.22 -22.12 -12.55
C PHE A 15 27.26 -21.42 -11.55
N PRO A 16 26.83 -22.05 -10.44
CA PRO A 16 26.13 -21.33 -9.38
C PRO A 16 26.99 -20.15 -8.93
N ARG A 17 26.59 -18.96 -9.37
CA ARG A 17 27.26 -17.69 -9.11
C ARG A 17 26.56 -17.04 -7.93
N MET A 18 27.26 -16.15 -7.22
CA MET A 18 26.68 -15.31 -6.16
C MET A 18 25.46 -14.47 -6.61
N ALA A 19 25.15 -14.46 -7.92
CA ALA A 19 23.97 -13.82 -8.49
C ALA A 19 22.72 -14.73 -8.55
N ALA A 20 22.80 -15.98 -8.09
CA ALA A 20 21.63 -16.86 -8.02
C ALA A 20 20.58 -16.26 -7.07
N GLY A 21 19.35 -16.10 -7.55
CA GLY A 21 18.25 -15.50 -6.78
C GLY A 21 18.09 -13.99 -6.94
N VAL A 22 19.03 -13.30 -7.60
CA VAL A 22 18.89 -11.86 -7.90
C VAL A 22 17.83 -11.67 -8.98
N ARG A 23 16.86 -10.78 -8.73
CA ARG A 23 15.81 -10.37 -9.68
C ARG A 23 15.86 -8.86 -9.86
N MET A 24 15.68 -8.40 -11.09
CA MET A 24 15.60 -6.98 -11.44
C MET A 24 14.22 -6.69 -12.03
N GLU A 25 13.54 -5.70 -11.48
CA GLU A 25 12.25 -5.21 -11.96
C GLU A 25 12.38 -3.72 -12.25
N CYS A 26 12.06 -3.31 -13.48
CA CYS A 26 12.18 -1.93 -13.94
C CYS A 26 10.79 -1.33 -14.15
N GLN A 27 10.55 -0.16 -13.57
CA GLN A 27 9.37 0.65 -13.83
C GLN A 27 9.79 2.04 -14.29
N SER A 28 9.36 2.46 -15.48
CA SER A 28 9.68 3.78 -16.05
C SER A 28 8.43 4.65 -16.12
N LYS A 29 8.50 5.87 -15.58
CA LYS A 29 7.50 6.92 -15.80
C LYS A 29 8.02 7.89 -16.86
N GLY A 30 7.40 7.90 -18.03
CA GLY A 30 7.93 8.59 -19.21
C GLY A 30 9.07 7.83 -19.88
N ARG A 31 9.61 8.40 -20.95
CA ARG A 31 10.62 7.76 -21.80
C ARG A 31 12.03 8.30 -21.50
N CYS A 32 13.02 7.40 -21.50
CA CYS A 32 14.43 7.80 -21.36
C CYS A 32 14.86 8.63 -22.59
N PRO A 33 15.37 9.86 -22.40
CA PRO A 33 15.87 10.67 -23.50
C PRO A 33 17.16 10.09 -24.07
N SER A 34 17.39 10.25 -25.38
CA SER A 34 18.58 9.73 -26.07
C SER A 34 19.90 10.32 -25.55
N SER A 35 19.86 11.47 -24.87
CA SER A 35 21.01 12.09 -24.22
C SER A 35 21.41 11.46 -22.88
N CYS A 36 20.57 10.61 -22.27
CA CYS A 36 20.82 10.04 -20.95
C CYS A 36 21.26 8.58 -21.04
N PRO A 37 22.54 8.23 -20.76
CA PRO A 37 23.02 6.86 -20.84
C PRO A 37 22.56 5.97 -19.67
N LEU A 38 22.05 6.55 -18.57
CA LEU A 38 21.77 5.83 -17.33
C LEU A 38 20.44 5.07 -17.35
N CYS A 39 19.46 5.56 -18.09
CA CYS A 39 18.13 4.95 -18.19
C CYS A 39 17.91 4.18 -19.50
N HIS A 40 18.96 4.02 -20.30
CA HIS A 40 18.85 3.39 -21.62
C HIS A 40 18.62 1.89 -21.48
N VAL A 41 17.43 1.43 -21.91
CA VAL A 41 17.08 0.02 -22.05
C VAL A 41 17.02 -0.28 -23.55
N THR A 42 17.57 -1.42 -23.98
CA THR A 42 17.92 -1.80 -25.37
C THR A 42 16.81 -1.81 -26.43
N SER A 43 15.65 -1.19 -26.20
CA SER A 43 14.63 -1.00 -27.22
C SER A 43 13.73 0.21 -26.92
N ASN A 44 13.97 1.35 -27.56
CA ASN A 44 12.89 2.29 -27.92
C ASN A 44 13.38 3.34 -28.94
N PRO A 45 12.73 3.52 -30.11
CA PRO A 45 13.23 4.33 -31.24
C PRO A 45 13.34 5.85 -30.96
N ASP A 46 14.13 6.57 -31.76
CA ASP A 46 14.54 7.99 -31.69
C ASP A 46 13.43 9.08 -31.70
N THR A 47 12.22 8.84 -31.19
CA THR A 47 11.22 9.92 -31.04
C THR A 47 11.41 10.66 -29.71
N PRO A 48 11.29 12.01 -29.70
CA PRO A 48 11.47 12.80 -28.48
C PRO A 48 10.47 12.38 -27.42
N ALA A 49 10.95 12.24 -26.18
CA ALA A 49 10.13 11.85 -25.03
C ALA A 49 9.16 12.99 -24.67
N GLU A 50 7.86 12.76 -24.77
CA GLU A 50 6.85 13.68 -24.23
C GLU A 50 6.92 13.66 -22.68
N PRO A 51 6.89 14.82 -22.01
CA PRO A 51 6.95 14.87 -20.56
C PRO A 51 5.70 14.24 -19.95
N VAL A 52 5.91 13.36 -18.96
CA VAL A 52 4.83 12.72 -18.21
C VAL A 52 4.77 13.35 -16.82
N LEU A 53 3.58 13.48 -16.25
CA LEU A 53 3.40 13.93 -14.87
C LEU A 53 4.09 12.93 -13.91
N LEU A 54 5.14 13.40 -13.24
CA LEU A 54 5.88 12.59 -12.26
C LEU A 54 5.35 12.80 -10.84
N GLU A 55 5.14 14.06 -10.48
CA GLU A 55 4.78 14.48 -9.13
C GLU A 55 3.86 15.70 -9.17
N VAL A 56 2.91 15.75 -8.23
CA VAL A 56 2.07 16.92 -7.96
C VAL A 56 2.64 17.61 -6.73
N THR A 57 3.33 18.74 -6.91
CA THR A 57 4.02 19.45 -5.82
C THR A 57 3.10 20.37 -5.02
N ARG A 58 1.97 20.79 -5.62
CA ARG A 58 0.95 21.61 -4.97
C ARG A 58 -0.42 21.24 -5.52
N ALA A 59 -1.39 21.15 -4.63
CA ALA A 59 -2.80 21.04 -4.96
C ALA A 59 -3.55 22.15 -4.21
N ALA A 60 -4.53 22.76 -4.87
CA ALA A 60 -5.46 23.70 -4.25
C ALA A 60 -6.87 23.11 -4.37
N PRO A 61 -7.70 23.21 -3.32
CA PRO A 61 -9.04 22.66 -3.35
C PRO A 61 -9.93 23.45 -4.31
N ILE A 62 -10.76 22.74 -5.08
CA ILE A 62 -11.60 23.34 -6.13
C ILE A 62 -12.66 24.28 -5.55
N TYR A 63 -13.10 24.05 -4.31
CA TYR A 63 -14.12 24.89 -3.68
C TYR A 63 -13.67 26.35 -3.45
N GLU A 64 -12.36 26.63 -3.49
CA GLU A 64 -11.83 28.00 -3.44
C GLU A 64 -12.14 28.80 -4.72
N LEU A 65 -12.46 28.11 -5.82
CA LEU A 65 -12.72 28.73 -7.12
C LEU A 65 -14.21 29.05 -7.35
N VAL A 66 -15.11 28.67 -6.43
CA VAL A 66 -16.57 28.84 -6.59
C VAL A 66 -17.15 29.88 -5.62
N THR A 67 -18.25 30.51 -6.02
CA THR A 67 -18.91 31.57 -5.23
C THR A 67 -19.61 31.02 -3.97
N ASN A 68 -20.22 29.84 -4.05
CA ASN A 68 -20.76 29.14 -2.86
C ASN A 68 -19.73 28.12 -2.36
N ASN A 69 -18.71 28.62 -1.67
CA ASN A 69 -17.61 27.79 -1.17
C ASN A 69 -18.03 26.90 0.02
N GLN A 70 -19.03 27.31 0.81
CA GLN A 70 -19.42 26.61 2.04
C GLN A 70 -20.00 25.22 1.73
N THR A 71 -21.04 25.15 0.90
CA THR A 71 -21.69 23.87 0.56
C THR A 71 -20.72 22.92 -0.15
N GLN A 72 -19.86 23.45 -1.04
CA GLN A 72 -18.86 22.65 -1.73
C GLN A 72 -17.78 22.13 -0.78
N ARG A 73 -17.35 22.94 0.18
CA ARG A 73 -16.38 22.52 1.21
C ARG A 73 -16.96 21.40 2.07
N GLU A 74 -18.18 21.53 2.56
CA GLU A 74 -18.86 20.51 3.36
C GLU A 74 -18.99 19.18 2.60
N ALA A 75 -19.48 19.22 1.36
CA ALA A 75 -19.59 18.04 0.52
C ALA A 75 -18.23 17.39 0.20
N THR A 76 -17.19 18.21 -0.03
CA THR A 76 -15.82 17.73 -0.24
C THR A 76 -15.29 17.02 1.01
N MET A 77 -15.50 17.59 2.19
CA MET A 77 -15.08 16.98 3.45
C MET A 77 -15.84 15.68 3.74
N SER A 78 -17.16 15.67 3.52
CA SER A 78 -18.01 14.49 3.63
C SER A 78 -17.53 13.35 2.73
N SER A 79 -17.28 13.63 1.45
CA SER A 79 -16.79 12.64 0.50
C SER A 79 -15.39 12.11 0.83
N LEU A 80 -14.50 12.97 1.34
CA LEU A 80 -13.12 12.60 1.64
C LEU A 80 -13.00 11.76 2.93
N TRP A 81 -13.70 12.16 4.00
CA TRP A 81 -13.52 11.58 5.33
C TRP A 81 -14.63 10.64 5.77
N CYS A 82 -15.85 10.89 5.31
CA CYS A 82 -17.07 10.17 5.74
C CYS A 82 -17.72 9.40 4.57
N SER A 83 -16.97 9.11 3.50
CA SER A 83 -17.43 8.35 2.33
C SER A 83 -18.67 8.92 1.63
N GLY A 84 -18.99 10.20 1.89
CA GLY A 84 -20.20 10.86 1.38
C GLY A 84 -21.50 10.47 2.09
N THR A 85 -21.43 9.75 3.22
CA THR A 85 -22.60 9.25 3.98
C THR A 85 -22.63 9.77 5.41
N GLY A 86 -22.12 10.99 5.60
CA GLY A 86 -22.11 11.69 6.86
C GLY A 86 -21.43 13.04 6.75
N ASP A 87 -21.55 13.85 7.80
CA ASP A 87 -20.96 15.18 7.87
C ASP A 87 -19.73 15.18 8.78
N VAL A 88 -18.73 15.99 8.45
CA VAL A 88 -17.58 16.22 9.33
C VAL A 88 -17.94 17.28 10.35
N ILE A 89 -17.84 16.94 11.64
CA ILE A 89 -18.01 17.87 12.77
C ILE A 89 -16.69 17.85 13.54
N GLU A 90 -15.99 18.99 13.56
CA GLU A 90 -14.65 19.08 14.13
C GLU A 90 -13.70 18.05 13.48
N ASP A 91 -13.32 17.00 14.21
CA ASP A 91 -12.41 15.92 13.81
C ASP A 91 -13.10 14.55 13.69
N TRP A 92 -14.43 14.47 13.80
CA TRP A 92 -15.17 13.21 13.68
C TRP A 92 -16.26 13.26 12.62
N CYS A 93 -16.67 12.08 12.15
CA CYS A 93 -17.74 11.92 11.17
C CYS A 93 -19.07 11.60 11.86
N ARG A 94 -20.05 12.48 11.68
CA ARG A 94 -21.44 12.21 12.02
C ARG A 94 -22.10 11.45 10.88
N CYS A 95 -22.22 10.13 11.03
CA CYS A 95 -22.82 9.26 10.02
C CYS A 95 -24.34 9.45 9.88
N ASP A 96 -24.83 9.37 8.65
CA ASP A 96 -26.25 9.25 8.35
C ASP A 96 -26.80 7.89 8.79
N SER A 97 -28.11 7.80 8.98
CA SER A 97 -28.77 6.56 9.43
C SER A 97 -28.58 5.37 8.48
N THR A 98 -28.21 5.62 7.23
CA THR A 98 -27.95 4.60 6.20
C THR A 98 -26.53 4.04 6.26
N ALA A 99 -25.63 4.66 7.02
CA ALA A 99 -24.22 4.31 7.11
C ALA A 99 -23.87 3.53 8.39
N PHE A 100 -24.84 2.82 8.94
CA PHE A 100 -24.64 1.90 10.06
C PHE A 100 -24.58 0.46 9.55
N GLY A 101 -23.61 -0.30 10.07
CA GLY A 101 -23.42 -1.70 9.75
C GLY A 101 -24.53 -2.60 10.31
N ALA A 102 -24.45 -3.89 9.99
CA ALA A 102 -25.39 -4.89 10.52
C ALA A 102 -25.33 -5.04 12.05
N ASP A 103 -24.21 -4.65 12.65
CA ASP A 103 -23.96 -4.58 14.09
C ASP A 103 -24.47 -3.28 14.74
N GLY A 104 -24.97 -2.33 13.94
CA GLY A 104 -25.40 -1.02 14.42
C GLY A 104 -24.25 -0.07 14.74
N LEU A 105 -23.02 -0.37 14.31
CA LEU A 105 -21.87 0.53 14.45
C LEU A 105 -21.75 1.46 13.24
N PRO A 106 -21.23 2.69 13.42
CA PRO A 106 -21.02 3.64 12.32
C PRO A 106 -19.94 3.13 11.35
N THR A 107 -20.21 3.18 10.05
CA THR A 107 -19.29 2.74 8.98
C THR A 107 -19.01 3.83 7.93
N CYS A 108 -19.42 5.08 8.15
CA CYS A 108 -19.23 6.16 7.16
C CYS A 108 -17.74 6.56 7.02
N ALA A 109 -16.98 6.56 8.11
CA ALA A 109 -15.55 6.76 8.08
C ALA A 109 -14.82 5.41 7.93
N PRO A 110 -13.95 5.22 6.93
CA PRO A 110 -13.30 3.93 6.70
C PRO A 110 -12.23 3.65 7.76
N LEU A 111 -12.30 2.47 8.39
CA LEU A 111 -11.27 1.98 9.30
C LEU A 111 -10.11 1.37 8.49
N PRO A 112 -8.89 1.96 8.54
CA PRO A 112 -7.75 1.43 7.82
C PRO A 112 -7.32 0.08 8.40
N GLN A 113 -6.97 -0.86 7.52
CA GLN A 113 -6.50 -2.16 7.94
C GLN A 113 -5.02 -2.09 8.34
N PRO A 114 -4.65 -2.47 9.57
CA PRO A 114 -3.25 -2.51 9.97
C PRO A 114 -2.52 -3.64 9.23
N VAL A 115 -1.36 -3.32 8.66
CA VAL A 115 -0.50 -4.31 8.00
C VAL A 115 0.59 -4.73 8.98
N LEU A 116 0.46 -5.94 9.51
CA LEU A 116 1.45 -6.53 10.39
C LEU A 116 2.66 -7.02 9.58
N ARG A 117 3.87 -6.62 9.97
CA ARG A 117 5.12 -6.95 9.28
C ARG A 117 6.15 -7.50 10.26
N LEU A 118 7.07 -8.32 9.76
CA LEU A 118 8.28 -8.66 10.51
C LEU A 118 9.19 -7.44 10.58
N SER A 119 9.87 -7.27 11.72
CA SER A 119 10.87 -6.21 11.86
C SER A 119 11.97 -6.35 10.79
N THR A 120 12.33 -5.22 10.18
CA THR A 120 13.43 -5.20 9.19
C THR A 120 14.81 -5.18 9.85
N VAL A 121 14.87 -4.86 11.14
CA VAL A 121 16.12 -4.76 11.92
C VAL A 121 16.39 -6.05 12.70
N HIS A 122 15.35 -6.80 13.05
CA HIS A 122 15.46 -8.02 13.85
C HIS A 122 15.04 -9.24 13.04
N GLU A 123 16.02 -10.03 12.62
CA GLU A 123 15.78 -11.33 11.98
C GLU A 123 15.16 -12.30 13.00
N PRO A 124 14.09 -13.03 12.63
CA PRO A 124 13.45 -13.97 13.54
C PRO A 124 14.39 -15.14 13.90
N SER A 125 14.27 -15.63 15.13
CA SER A 125 15.00 -16.80 15.63
C SER A 125 14.03 -17.87 16.12
N SER A 126 14.57 -19.00 16.59
CA SER A 126 13.76 -20.09 17.15
C SER A 126 12.93 -19.69 18.38
N THR A 127 13.27 -18.58 19.05
CA THR A 127 12.62 -18.13 20.28
C THR A 127 12.10 -16.69 20.23
N LEU A 128 12.43 -15.92 19.20
CA LEU A 128 12.10 -14.51 19.12
C LEU A 128 11.59 -14.14 17.74
N VAL A 129 10.41 -13.52 17.71
CA VAL A 129 9.79 -12.93 16.54
C VAL A 129 9.39 -11.51 16.95
N VAL A 130 9.79 -10.52 16.15
CA VAL A 130 9.42 -9.12 16.37
C VAL A 130 8.51 -8.69 15.23
N LEU A 131 7.35 -8.15 15.61
CA LEU A 131 6.32 -7.68 14.70
C LEU A 131 6.19 -6.15 14.84
N GLU A 132 5.99 -5.50 13.70
CA GLU A 132 5.82 -4.06 13.60
C GLU A 132 4.56 -3.77 12.77
N TRP A 133 3.85 -2.72 13.14
CA TRP A 133 2.73 -2.17 12.38
C TRP A 133 2.75 -0.65 12.51
N GLU A 134 2.23 0.02 11.50
CA GLU A 134 2.08 1.47 11.50
C GLU A 134 0.72 1.84 12.11
N HIS A 135 0.71 2.76 13.07
CA HIS A 135 -0.53 3.33 13.58
C HIS A 135 -1.11 4.27 12.51
N SER A 136 -2.20 3.83 11.89
CA SER A 136 -2.81 4.47 10.73
C SER A 136 -4.11 5.20 11.05
N GLU A 137 -4.23 5.81 12.23
CA GLU A 137 -5.39 6.64 12.57
C GLU A 137 -5.48 7.86 11.62
N PRO A 138 -6.60 8.04 10.90
CA PRO A 138 -6.78 9.22 10.07
C PRO A 138 -6.96 10.46 10.94
N PRO A 139 -6.53 11.65 10.49
CA PRO A 139 -6.69 12.88 11.26
C PRO A 139 -8.15 13.31 11.45
N ILE A 140 -9.09 12.74 10.69
CA ILE A 140 -10.53 12.98 10.80
C ILE A 140 -11.27 11.64 10.62
N GLY A 141 -12.29 11.40 11.44
CA GLY A 141 -13.25 10.32 11.24
C GLY A 141 -13.19 9.25 12.33
N VAL A 142 -12.49 8.14 12.05
CA VAL A 142 -12.36 7.02 13.01
C VAL A 142 -11.23 7.27 13.98
N GLN A 143 -11.40 6.80 15.22
CA GLN A 143 -10.35 6.76 16.24
C GLN A 143 -10.04 5.30 16.57
N ILE A 144 -8.76 4.93 16.57
CA ILE A 144 -8.29 3.59 16.86
C ILE A 144 -7.95 3.50 18.36
N VAL A 145 -8.87 2.90 19.11
CA VAL A 145 -8.71 2.68 20.56
C VAL A 145 -7.96 1.38 20.90
N ASP A 146 -8.08 0.41 19.98
CA ASP A 146 -7.82 -1.03 20.04
C ASP A 146 -6.88 -1.64 18.98
N TYR A 147 -5.81 -2.35 19.33
CA TYR A 147 -5.22 -3.38 18.46
C TYR A 147 -5.33 -4.78 19.09
N LEU A 148 -6.10 -5.65 18.42
CA LEU A 148 -6.23 -7.06 18.80
C LEU A 148 -5.24 -7.91 18.00
N ILE A 149 -4.24 -8.47 18.68
CA ILE A 149 -3.27 -9.40 18.07
C ILE A 149 -3.56 -10.82 18.57
N ARG A 150 -3.58 -11.77 17.63
CA ARG A 150 -3.84 -13.18 17.89
C ARG A 150 -2.68 -14.01 17.36
N GLN A 151 -2.06 -14.80 18.23
CA GLN A 151 -1.01 -15.72 17.84
C GLN A 151 -1.43 -17.17 18.11
N GLU A 152 -1.35 -17.99 17.07
CA GLU A 152 -1.61 -19.43 17.15
C GLU A 152 -0.42 -20.20 16.59
N LYS A 153 0.13 -21.13 17.39
CA LYS A 153 1.17 -22.03 16.92
C LYS A 153 0.53 -23.25 16.28
N VAL A 154 0.43 -23.23 14.95
CA VAL A 154 -0.07 -24.37 14.20
C VAL A 154 0.92 -25.53 14.33
N THR A 155 0.45 -26.66 14.85
CA THR A 155 1.21 -27.92 14.87
C THR A 155 0.59 -28.89 13.86
N ASP A 156 1.38 -29.83 13.35
CA ASP A 156 1.04 -30.74 12.23
C ASP A 156 -0.09 -31.75 12.52
N ARG A 157 -0.86 -31.56 13.60
CA ARG A 157 -2.05 -32.37 13.90
C ARG A 157 -3.23 -31.80 13.12
N MET A 158 -3.68 -32.56 12.13
CA MET A 158 -4.83 -32.31 11.25
C MET A 158 -6.16 -32.13 12.00
N ASP A 159 -6.38 -31.00 12.67
CA ASP A 159 -7.70 -30.58 13.15
C ASP A 159 -8.07 -29.22 12.52
N HIS A 160 -8.07 -29.17 11.18
CA HIS A 160 -8.44 -27.99 10.38
C HIS A 160 -9.93 -27.58 10.48
N SER A 161 -10.70 -28.13 11.43
CA SER A 161 -12.11 -27.82 11.62
C SER A 161 -12.39 -26.94 12.86
N LYS A 162 -11.38 -26.66 13.67
CA LYS A 162 -11.52 -25.83 14.87
C LYS A 162 -10.51 -24.69 14.80
N VAL A 163 -11.00 -23.50 14.46
CA VAL A 163 -10.25 -22.26 14.69
C VAL A 163 -10.15 -22.10 16.22
N GLU A 164 -9.09 -22.65 16.81
CA GLU A 164 -8.83 -22.44 18.23
C GLU A 164 -8.34 -21.01 18.39
N THR A 165 -9.17 -20.21 19.04
CA THR A 165 -8.89 -18.79 19.25
C THR A 165 -7.63 -18.67 20.10
N GLY A 166 -6.51 -18.29 19.48
CA GLY A 166 -5.19 -18.17 20.14
C GLY A 166 -5.15 -17.14 21.29
N GLU A 167 -3.97 -16.99 21.90
CA GLU A 167 -3.74 -16.02 22.97
C GLU A 167 -4.06 -14.60 22.47
N HIS A 168 -4.82 -13.86 23.29
CA HIS A 168 -5.30 -12.51 22.95
C HIS A 168 -4.46 -11.50 23.70
N ASP A 169 -3.70 -10.71 22.98
CA ASP A 169 -3.04 -9.53 23.53
C ASP A 169 -3.81 -8.27 23.13
N HIS A 170 -4.17 -7.48 24.13
CA HIS A 170 -4.79 -6.16 23.98
C HIS A 170 -3.71 -5.12 24.20
N LEU A 171 -3.37 -4.39 23.15
CA LEU A 171 -2.38 -3.32 23.23
C LEU A 171 -3.14 -1.99 23.22
N LEU A 172 -3.50 -1.53 24.41
CA LEU A 172 -4.03 -0.18 24.62
C LEU A 172 -3.03 0.82 24.03
N GLY A 173 -3.49 1.63 23.07
CA GLY A 173 -2.67 2.60 22.36
C GLY A 173 -1.86 3.47 23.31
N GLN A 174 -0.55 3.18 23.42
CA GLN A 174 0.41 4.09 24.01
C GLN A 174 0.96 4.93 22.86
N SER A 175 0.35 6.10 22.67
CA SER A 175 0.90 7.19 21.85
C SER A 175 2.09 7.84 22.56
#